data_AF-A0AA91C891-F1
#
_entry.id   AF-A0AA91C891-F1
#
_cell.length_a   1.000
_cell.length_b   1.000
_cell.length_c   1.000
_cell.angle_alpha   90.00
_cell.angle_beta   90.00
_cell.angle_gamma   90.00
#
_symmetry.space_group_name_H-M   'P 1'
#
loop_
_entity.id
_entity.type
_entity.pdbx_description
1 polymer ?
#
loop_
_entity_poly.entity_id
_entity_poly.type
_entity_poly.pdbx_seq_one_letter_code
_entity_poly.pdbx_strand_id
1 'polypeptide(L)'
;MKKKKIISTKVRYDDLGIKESLENVDGIICIGKFEREHLDYFNEISNNIILLDMDLSPITQTGVSLDFDDAMYKVVQYFHSKGHNKIGFIGRNEYNEISLQATTRKKVLLNIANLLT
;
A
#
# COMPACT_ATOMS: atom_id res chain seq x y z
N MET A 1 7.98 34.01 -2.80
CA MET A 1 6.88 33.09 -3.17
C MET A 1 5.91 32.97 -2.00
N LYS A 2 4.61 33.25 -2.20
CA LYS A 2 3.60 32.97 -1.16
C LYS A 2 3.48 31.45 -0.99
N LYS A 3 3.61 30.92 0.23
CA LYS A 3 3.33 29.51 0.51
C LYS A 3 1.85 29.26 0.19
N LYS A 4 1.56 28.34 -0.74
CA LYS A 4 0.19 27.85 -0.94
C LYS A 4 -0.25 27.14 0.33
N LYS A 5 -1.40 27.53 0.89
CA LYS A 5 -2.00 26.87 2.04
C LYS A 5 -2.69 25.61 1.55
N ILE A 6 -2.26 24.45 2.02
CA ILE A 6 -2.94 23.18 1.77
C ILE A 6 -4.02 23.03 2.84
N ILE A 7 -5.24 22.73 2.41
CA ILE A 7 -6.35 22.37 3.29
C ILE A 7 -6.63 20.90 3.02
N SER A 8 -6.64 20.08 4.06
CA SER A 8 -6.89 18.65 3.96
C SER A 8 -8.02 18.24 4.87
N THR A 9 -8.89 17.35 4.39
CA THR A 9 -9.86 16.63 5.22
C THR A 9 -9.54 15.14 5.20
N LYS A 10 -9.90 14.44 6.27
CA LYS A 10 -9.77 12.98 6.35
C LYS A 10 -11.17 12.40 6.35
N VAL A 11 -11.38 11.40 5.50
CA VAL A 11 -12.65 10.69 5.39
C VAL A 11 -12.39 9.18 5.49
N ARG A 12 -13.27 8.47 6.17
CA ARG A 12 -13.34 7.00 6.22
C ARG A 12 -14.58 6.51 5.50
N TYR A 13 -14.55 5.25 5.09
CA TYR A 13 -15.64 4.62 4.35
C TYR A 13 -16.99 4.67 5.09
N ASP A 14 -16.97 4.64 6.42
CA ASP A 14 -18.14 4.65 7.29
C ASP A 14 -18.54 6.06 7.79
N ASP A 15 -17.85 7.11 7.35
CA ASP A 15 -18.19 8.47 7.72
C ASP A 15 -19.50 8.93 7.04
N LEU A 16 -20.38 9.57 7.81
CA LEU A 16 -21.55 10.25 7.27
C LEU A 16 -21.11 11.42 6.38
N GLY A 17 -21.75 11.58 5.23
CA GLY A 17 -21.48 12.71 4.34
C GLY A 17 -20.17 12.60 3.55
N ILE A 18 -19.75 11.38 3.19
CA ILE A 18 -18.53 11.13 2.40
C ILE A 18 -18.56 11.86 1.06
N LYS A 19 -19.72 11.95 0.40
CA LYS A 19 -19.86 12.58 -0.92
C LYS A 19 -19.55 14.08 -0.82
N GLU A 20 -20.22 14.74 0.11
CA GLU A 20 -20.08 16.16 0.41
C GLU A 20 -18.64 16.50 0.83
N SER A 21 -17.98 15.59 1.54
CA SER A 21 -16.59 15.76 1.98
C SER A 21 -15.57 15.64 0.83
N LEU A 22 -15.94 14.98 -0.28
CA LEU A 22 -15.10 14.80 -1.45
C LEU A 22 -15.43 15.80 -2.58
N GLU A 23 -16.53 16.54 -2.49
CA GLU A 23 -16.87 17.56 -3.49
C GLU A 23 -15.81 18.66 -3.58
N ASN A 24 -15.45 19.05 -4.80
CA ASN A 24 -14.54 20.15 -5.11
C ASN A 24 -13.10 19.99 -4.56
N VAL A 25 -12.66 18.76 -4.25
CA VAL A 25 -11.26 18.53 -3.87
C VAL A 25 -10.33 18.58 -5.08
N ASP A 26 -9.17 19.22 -4.91
CA ASP A 26 -8.14 19.28 -5.96
C ASP A 26 -7.49 17.91 -6.24
N GLY A 27 -7.56 16.98 -5.27
CA GLY A 27 -7.01 15.64 -5.39
C GLY A 27 -7.32 14.76 -4.18
N ILE A 28 -7.11 13.45 -4.34
CA ILE A 28 -7.48 12.41 -3.37
C ILE A 28 -6.26 11.53 -3.09
N ILE A 29 -6.03 11.23 -1.82
CA ILE A 29 -5.03 10.24 -1.38
C ILE A 29 -5.77 9.06 -0.77
N CYS A 30 -5.76 7.93 -1.46
CA CYS A 30 -6.36 6.67 -1.01
C CYS A 30 -5.32 5.90 -0.20
N ILE A 31 -5.60 5.62 1.08
CA ILE A 31 -4.68 4.89 1.97
C ILE A 31 -5.25 3.49 2.24
N GLY A 32 -4.56 2.46 1.75
CA GLY A 32 -4.95 1.06 1.91
C GLY A 32 -5.62 0.48 0.66
N LYS A 33 -6.39 -0.60 0.85
CA LYS A 33 -6.97 -1.37 -0.27
C LYS A 33 -8.33 -0.83 -0.66
N PHE A 34 -8.51 -0.56 -1.94
CA PHE A 34 -9.78 -0.12 -2.53
C PHE A 34 -10.21 -1.09 -3.62
N GLU A 35 -11.52 -1.29 -3.75
CA GLU A 35 -12.11 -1.99 -4.88
C GLU A 35 -12.14 -1.06 -6.10
N ARG A 36 -12.18 -1.62 -7.32
CA ARG A 36 -12.09 -0.81 -8.56
C ARG A 36 -13.26 0.16 -8.65
N GLU A 37 -14.42 -0.27 -8.23
CA GLU A 37 -15.67 0.50 -8.21
C GLU A 37 -15.53 1.78 -7.38
N HIS A 38 -14.80 1.72 -6.26
CA HIS A 38 -14.50 2.91 -5.45
C HIS A 38 -13.51 3.84 -6.16
N LEU A 39 -12.50 3.29 -6.82
CA LEU A 39 -11.52 4.09 -7.57
C LEU A 39 -12.15 4.78 -8.78
N ASP A 40 -13.06 4.10 -9.47
CA ASP A 40 -13.82 4.67 -10.59
C ASP A 40 -14.68 5.84 -10.11
N TYR A 41 -15.38 5.69 -8.98
CA TYR A 41 -16.11 6.79 -8.35
C TYR A 41 -15.20 7.97 -7.97
N PHE A 42 -14.03 7.71 -7.40
CA PHE A 42 -13.09 8.79 -7.05
C PHE A 42 -12.54 9.50 -8.31
N ASN A 43 -12.32 8.77 -9.40
CA ASN A 43 -11.90 9.34 -10.68
C ASN A 43 -12.96 10.29 -11.28
N GLU A 44 -14.24 10.04 -11.03
CA GLU A 44 -15.32 10.96 -11.43
C GLU A 44 -15.27 12.29 -10.67
N ILE A 45 -14.74 12.28 -9.43
CA ILE A 45 -14.61 13.47 -8.57
C ILE A 45 -13.36 14.26 -8.93
N SER A 46 -12.22 13.58 -9.07
CA SER A 46 -10.94 14.20 -9.38
C SER A 46 -10.01 13.25 -10.11
N ASN A 47 -9.35 13.74 -11.17
CA ASN A 47 -8.32 13.00 -11.89
C ASN A 47 -6.98 12.93 -11.14
N ASN A 48 -6.82 13.68 -10.04
CA ASN A 48 -5.59 13.72 -9.26
C ASN A 48 -5.67 12.75 -8.08
N ILE A 49 -5.47 11.46 -8.35
CA ILE A 49 -5.52 10.39 -7.34
C ILE A 49 -4.15 9.79 -7.11
N ILE A 50 -3.79 9.64 -5.82
CA ILE A 50 -2.62 8.89 -5.37
C ILE A 50 -3.09 7.71 -4.52
N LEU A 51 -2.62 6.51 -4.85
CA LEU A 51 -2.84 5.30 -4.06
C LEU A 51 -1.64 5.05 -3.17
N LEU A 52 -1.85 4.85 -1.87
CA LEU A 52 -0.81 4.54 -0.90
C LEU A 52 -0.98 3.10 -0.40
N ASP A 53 0.10 2.32 -0.47
CA ASP A 53 0.14 0.90 -0.04
C ASP A 53 -0.86 0.00 -0.79
N MET A 54 -1.08 0.29 -2.07
CA MET A 54 -1.95 -0.48 -2.96
C MET A 54 -1.29 -0.67 -4.31
N ASP A 55 -1.23 -1.93 -4.76
CA ASP A 55 -0.78 -2.28 -6.10
C ASP A 55 -1.99 -2.59 -6.98
N LEU A 56 -2.01 -1.99 -8.18
CA LEU A 56 -3.00 -2.29 -9.22
C LEU A 56 -2.32 -2.93 -10.42
N SER A 57 -2.97 -3.92 -11.01
CA SER A 57 -2.56 -4.51 -12.28
C SER A 57 -3.76 -4.54 -13.24
N PRO A 58 -3.69 -3.87 -14.41
CA PRO A 58 -2.62 -2.96 -14.82
C PRO A 58 -2.54 -1.70 -13.94
N ILE A 59 -1.39 -1.01 -13.94
CA ILE A 59 -1.22 0.26 -13.23
C ILE A 59 -2.02 1.34 -13.96
N THR A 60 -3.09 1.83 -13.33
CA THR A 60 -4.00 2.84 -13.88
C THR A 60 -3.95 4.17 -13.14
N GLN A 61 -3.35 4.22 -11.95
CA GLN A 61 -3.21 5.43 -11.13
C GLN A 61 -1.78 5.54 -10.58
N THR A 62 -1.41 6.73 -10.10
CA THR A 62 -0.13 6.92 -9.41
C THR A 62 -0.17 6.20 -8.06
N GLY A 63 0.67 5.19 -7.90
CA GLY A 63 0.84 4.45 -6.66
C GLY A 63 2.14 4.81 -5.95
N VAL A 64 2.10 4.89 -4.62
CA VAL A 64 3.26 4.94 -3.74
C VAL A 64 3.19 3.72 -2.84
N SER A 65 4.07 2.75 -3.07
CA SER A 65 4.18 1.52 -2.30
C SER A 65 5.53 1.43 -1.59
N LEU A 66 5.57 0.62 -0.54
CA LEU A 66 6.81 0.30 0.16
C LEU A 66 7.60 -0.73 -0.63
N ASP A 67 8.92 -0.58 -0.65
CA ASP A 67 9.82 -1.66 -1.09
C ASP A 67 9.89 -2.73 0.01
N PHE A 68 8.90 -3.63 0.00
CA PHE A 68 8.82 -4.73 0.95
C PHE A 68 9.99 -5.70 0.80
N ASP A 69 10.58 -5.81 -0.38
CA ASP A 69 11.66 -6.75 -0.66
C ASP A 69 12.94 -6.30 0.04
N ASP A 70 13.32 -5.05 -0.15
CA ASP A 70 14.45 -4.44 0.56
C ASP A 70 14.21 -4.36 2.08
N ALA A 71 13.00 -4.01 2.51
CA ALA A 71 12.66 -3.98 3.93
C ALA A 71 12.83 -5.36 4.59
N MET A 72 12.33 -6.42 3.95
CA MET A 72 12.48 -7.80 4.42
C MET A 72 13.95 -8.23 4.43
N TYR A 73 14.70 -7.90 3.36
CA TYR A 73 16.14 -8.19 3.28
C TYR A 73 16.91 -7.60 4.46
N LYS A 74 16.70 -6.31 4.74
CA LYS A 74 17.37 -5.60 5.86
C LYS A 74 17.05 -6.23 7.22
N VAL A 75 15.79 -6.63 7.45
CA VAL A 75 15.39 -7.28 8.72
C VAL A 75 16.05 -8.64 8.88
N VAL A 76 16.05 -9.46 7.83
CA VAL A 76 16.67 -10.79 7.86
C VAL A 76 18.19 -10.67 8.05
N GLN A 77 18.83 -9.77 7.31
CA GLN A 77 20.27 -9.49 7.44
C GLN A 77 20.61 -9.02 8.87
N TYR A 78 19.78 -8.17 9.46
CA TYR A 78 19.94 -7.73 10.85
C TYR A 78 19.91 -8.93 11.82
N PHE A 79 18.93 -9.83 11.71
CA PHE A 79 18.85 -11.02 12.57
C PHE A 79 20.05 -11.95 12.40
N HIS A 80 20.50 -12.19 11.17
CA HIS A 80 21.72 -12.95 10.92
C HIS A 80 22.96 -12.30 11.55
N SER A 81 23.09 -10.96 11.47
CA SER A 81 24.20 -10.23 12.11
C SER A 81 24.23 -10.38 13.65
N LYS A 82 23.10 -10.77 14.25
CA LYS A 82 22.96 -11.07 15.69
C LYS A 82 23.11 -12.57 16.00
N GLY A 83 23.42 -13.40 15.01
CA GLY A 83 23.59 -14.86 15.15
C GLY A 83 22.28 -15.66 15.06
N HIS A 84 21.16 -15.03 14.71
CA HIS A 84 19.88 -15.73 14.53
C HIS A 84 19.76 -16.30 13.11
N ASN A 85 19.96 -17.61 12.97
CA ASN A 85 19.91 -18.31 11.67
C ASN A 85 18.61 -19.12 11.45
N LYS A 86 17.71 -19.16 12.45
CA LYS A 86 16.41 -19.85 12.37
C LYS A 86 15.30 -18.81 12.52
N ILE A 87 14.74 -18.38 11.41
CA ILE A 87 13.75 -17.29 11.35
C ILE A 87 12.41 -17.87 10.90
N GLY A 88 11.36 -17.69 11.71
CA GLY A 88 10.00 -18.06 11.37
C GLY A 88 9.21 -16.87 10.82
N PHE A 89 8.29 -17.13 9.88
CA PHE A 89 7.37 -16.12 9.35
C PHE A 89 5.96 -16.34 9.91
N ILE A 90 5.39 -15.29 10.49
CA ILE A 90 3.97 -15.25 10.85
C ILE A 90 3.37 -14.10 10.06
N GLY A 91 2.48 -14.43 9.12
CA GLY A 91 1.82 -13.45 8.27
C GLY A 91 0.40 -13.91 7.93
N ARG A 92 -0.43 -12.95 7.50
CA ARG A 92 -1.79 -13.25 7.03
C ARG A 92 -1.71 -14.03 5.73
N ASN A 93 -2.47 -15.10 5.62
CA ASN A 93 -2.67 -15.80 4.36
C ASN A 93 -3.90 -15.18 3.68
N GLU A 94 -3.69 -14.45 2.58
CA GLU A 94 -4.79 -13.81 1.85
C GLU A 94 -5.08 -14.62 0.59
N TYR A 95 -6.26 -15.23 0.52
CA TYR A 95 -6.69 -16.15 -0.55
C TYR A 95 -7.41 -15.45 -1.71
N ASN A 96 -7.64 -14.14 -1.66
CA ASN A 96 -8.41 -13.42 -2.67
C ASN A 96 -7.52 -12.78 -3.74
N GLU A 97 -7.97 -12.80 -4.99
CA GLU A 97 -7.24 -12.33 -6.19
C GLU A 97 -6.77 -10.87 -6.11
N ILE A 98 -7.46 -10.04 -5.34
CA ILE A 98 -7.11 -8.61 -5.10
C ILE A 98 -5.86 -8.47 -4.19
N SER A 99 -5.31 -9.58 -3.67
CA SER A 99 -4.25 -9.57 -2.65
C SER A 99 -3.08 -10.50 -2.95
N LEU A 100 -2.45 -10.34 -4.12
CA LEU A 100 -1.20 -11.04 -4.46
C LEU A 100 -0.04 -10.76 -3.46
N GLN A 101 -0.12 -9.67 -2.70
CA GLN A 101 0.94 -9.14 -1.83
C GLN A 101 1.36 -10.07 -0.67
N ALA A 102 0.45 -10.81 -0.02
CA ALA A 102 0.82 -11.68 1.11
C ALA A 102 1.62 -12.91 0.64
N THR A 103 1.24 -13.46 -0.51
CA THR A 103 2.00 -14.52 -1.20
C THR A 103 3.40 -14.02 -1.58
N THR A 104 3.51 -12.76 -2.01
CA THR A 104 4.80 -12.13 -2.32
C THR A 104 5.71 -12.04 -1.08
N ARG A 105 5.22 -11.55 0.06
CA ARG A 105 6.06 -11.39 1.28
C ARG A 105 6.64 -12.71 1.80
N LYS A 106 5.84 -13.79 1.79
CA LYS A 106 6.35 -15.13 2.15
C LYS A 106 7.41 -15.60 1.16
N LYS A 107 7.18 -15.42 -0.15
CA LYS A 107 8.14 -15.79 -1.20
C LYS A 107 9.45 -15.03 -1.06
N VAL A 108 9.37 -13.72 -0.80
CA VAL A 108 10.54 -12.85 -0.57
C VAL A 108 11.38 -13.36 0.59
N LEU A 109 10.75 -13.69 1.72
CA LEU A 109 11.49 -14.27 2.85
C LEU A 109 12.20 -15.56 2.47
N LEU A 110 11.51 -16.48 1.78
CA LEU A 110 12.09 -17.75 1.34
C LEU A 110 13.26 -17.53 0.37
N ASN A 111 13.14 -16.56 -0.54
CA ASN A 111 14.22 -16.18 -1.46
C ASN A 111 15.43 -15.64 -0.71
N ILE A 112 15.22 -14.73 0.26
CA ILE A 112 16.31 -14.18 1.07
C ILE A 112 16.98 -15.28 1.91
N ALA A 113 16.19 -16.16 2.52
CA ALA A 113 16.71 -17.28 3.30
C ALA A 113 17.64 -18.17 2.46
N ASN A 114 17.26 -18.48 1.22
CA ASN A 114 18.07 -19.28 0.29
C ASN A 114 19.37 -18.57 -0.16
N LEU A 115 19.43 -17.23 -0.11
CA LEU A 115 20.64 -16.46 -0.45
C LEU A 115 21.65 -16.39 0.69
N LEU A 116 21.23 -16.70 1.93
CA LEU A 116 22.05 -16.59 3.14
C LEU A 116 22.52 -17.96 3.69
N THR A 117 22.08 -19.05 3.06
CA THR A 117 22.49 -20.44 3.35
C THR A 117 23.46 -20.96 2.30
#